data_AF-A0A482VZ81-F1
#
_entry.id   AF-A0A482VZ81-F1
#
_cell.length_a   1.000
_cell.length_b   1.000
_cell.length_c   1.000
_cell.angle_alpha   90.00
_cell.angle_beta   90.00
_cell.angle_gamma   90.00
#
_symmetry.space_group_name_H-M   'P 1'
#
loop_
_entity.id
_entity.type
_entity.pdbx_description
1 polymer ?
#
loop_
_entity_poly.entity_id
_entity_poly.type
_entity_poly.pdbx_seq_one_letter_code
_entity_poly.pdbx_strand_id
1 'polypeptide(L)'
;MQKIAVAKYIVVPELWPKELKYRLSEFRMAYAMKGRVEALFSSKTYENFSEGFSDSCMSSVINSTLSLKPQTICRLNTKCEQFVENLDKGSGYMLTHKLLLLQLARARKCKMHPKILVTAIKKVCTTIYTETISVEYFVGLDEIFDLFLEQSRIFKLIEFALLCGYEGFADFLKIKWLEKIFQIQHSSGCFPVTVKKRRKRETNLWKDGCADHTTGLGAAVFSLYLNYVLKNAETITLSSEWV
;
A
#
# COMPACT_ATOMS: atom_id res chain seq x y z
N MET A 1 -27.03 3.75 -13.63
CA MET A 1 -25.76 4.49 -13.62
C MET A 1 -24.63 3.50 -13.85
N GLN A 2 -23.94 3.62 -14.99
CA GLN A 2 -22.88 2.72 -15.40
C GLN A 2 -21.71 2.86 -14.42
N LYS A 3 -21.29 1.77 -13.76
CA LYS A 3 -20.02 1.75 -13.02
C LYS A 3 -18.92 2.03 -14.05
N ILE A 4 -18.46 3.27 -14.12
CA ILE A 4 -17.25 3.61 -14.84
C ILE A 4 -16.17 2.69 -14.28
N ALA A 5 -15.47 1.95 -15.13
CA ALA A 5 -14.37 1.09 -14.69
C ALA A 5 -13.26 1.97 -14.11
N VAL A 6 -13.34 2.23 -12.80
CA VAL A 6 -12.43 3.06 -12.00
C VAL A 6 -10.98 2.74 -12.32
N ALA A 7 -10.65 1.45 -12.46
CA ALA A 7 -9.33 0.96 -12.82
C ALA A 7 -8.74 1.61 -14.09
N LYS A 8 -9.54 1.80 -15.16
CA LYS A 8 -9.06 2.41 -16.42
C LYS A 8 -8.54 3.84 -16.23
N TYR A 9 -9.03 4.53 -15.22
CA TYR A 9 -8.68 5.91 -14.92
C TYR A 9 -7.70 6.04 -13.76
N ILE A 10 -7.46 4.97 -13.00
CA ILE A 10 -6.37 4.92 -12.02
C ILE A 10 -5.08 4.50 -12.71
N VAL A 11 -5.11 3.47 -13.57
CA VAL A 11 -3.94 2.90 -14.24
C VAL A 11 -3.57 3.68 -15.50
N VAL A 12 -3.33 4.98 -15.34
CA VAL A 12 -2.89 5.89 -16.42
C VAL A 12 -1.42 6.23 -16.17
N PRO A 13 -0.47 5.69 -16.96
CA PRO A 13 0.97 5.80 -16.71
C PRO A 13 1.47 7.24 -16.50
N GLU A 14 0.84 8.21 -17.16
CA GLU A 14 1.20 9.64 -17.11
C GLU A 14 0.87 10.31 -15.77
N LEU A 15 0.03 9.68 -14.93
CA LEU A 15 -0.33 10.19 -13.61
C LEU A 15 0.70 9.86 -12.53
N TRP A 16 1.44 8.77 -12.71
CA TRP A 16 2.34 8.19 -11.72
C TRP A 16 3.85 8.45 -11.92
N PRO A 17 4.36 9.18 -12.92
CA PRO A 17 5.79 9.49 -12.93
C PRO A 17 6.08 10.47 -11.79
N LYS A 18 6.99 10.07 -10.90
CA LYS A 18 7.46 10.87 -9.77
C LYS A 18 8.94 10.60 -9.57
N GLU A 19 9.73 11.65 -9.37
CA GLU A 19 11.12 11.49 -8.94
C GLU A 19 11.16 10.95 -7.51
N LEU A 20 11.63 9.71 -7.36
CA LEU A 20 11.81 9.09 -6.05
C LEU A 20 13.13 9.53 -5.41
N LYS A 21 13.02 10.21 -4.26
CA LYS A 21 14.14 10.52 -3.36
C LYS A 21 13.94 9.73 -2.07
N TYR A 22 14.82 8.77 -1.84
CA TYR A 22 14.72 7.85 -0.70
C TYR A 22 15.25 8.51 0.58
N ARG A 23 14.52 8.34 1.67
CA ARG A 23 14.86 8.82 3.01
C ARG A 23 14.92 7.62 3.95
N LEU A 24 16.01 7.51 4.68
CA LEU A 24 16.29 6.44 5.64
C LEU A 24 15.92 6.89 7.05
N SER A 25 15.50 5.95 7.89
CA SER A 25 15.28 6.17 9.34
C SER A 25 14.26 7.28 9.62
N GLU A 26 13.24 7.42 8.77
CA GLU A 26 12.20 8.43 8.94
C GLU A 26 11.24 8.09 10.08
N PHE A 27 11.16 6.81 10.45
CA PHE A 27 10.26 6.30 11.47
C PHE A 27 11.05 5.74 12.65
N ARG A 28 10.70 6.20 13.85
CA ARG A 28 11.22 5.60 15.08
C ARG A 28 10.61 4.23 15.28
N MET A 29 11.41 3.27 15.74
CA MET A 29 10.93 1.96 16.17
C MET A 29 10.07 2.14 17.41
N ALA A 30 8.75 2.16 17.23
CA ALA A 30 7.77 2.22 18.30
C ALA A 30 6.76 1.10 18.05
N TYR A 31 6.69 0.15 18.97
CA TYR A 31 5.77 -0.98 18.85
C TYR A 31 4.40 -0.62 19.40
N ALA A 32 3.35 -1.05 18.71
CA ALA A 32 2.00 -1.06 19.24
C ALA A 32 1.90 -2.05 20.41
N MET A 33 0.95 -1.81 21.32
CA MET A 33 0.66 -2.77 22.39
C MET A 33 0.28 -4.15 21.81
N LYS A 34 0.76 -5.23 22.43
CA LYS A 34 0.51 -6.62 21.98
C LYS A 34 -0.98 -6.92 21.75
N GLY A 35 -1.87 -6.49 22.65
CA GLY A 35 -3.32 -6.67 22.47
C GLY A 35 -3.90 -5.94 21.25
N ARG A 36 -3.31 -4.81 20.84
CA ARG A 36 -3.68 -4.13 19.59
C ARG A 36 -3.20 -4.93 18.38
N VAL A 37 -2.01 -5.52 18.44
CA VAL A 37 -1.45 -6.39 17.40
C VAL A 37 -2.33 -7.62 17.19
N GLU A 38 -2.74 -8.28 18.27
CA GLU A 38 -3.70 -9.40 18.22
C GLU A 38 -5.06 -8.98 17.62
N ALA A 39 -5.54 -7.77 17.95
CA ALA A 39 -6.77 -7.22 17.40
C ALA A 39 -6.68 -6.86 15.89
N LEU A 40 -5.49 -6.55 15.35
CA LEU A 40 -5.26 -6.39 13.90
C LEU A 40 -5.57 -7.67 13.12
N PHE A 41 -5.41 -8.82 13.78
CA PHE A 41 -5.66 -10.15 13.22
C PHE A 41 -7.05 -10.70 13.52
N SER A 42 -7.80 -10.05 14.43
CA SER A 42 -9.19 -10.41 14.69
C SER A 42 -10.08 -9.89 13.57
N SER A 43 -11.00 -10.71 13.06
CA SER A 43 -11.88 -10.39 11.93
C SER A 43 -12.89 -9.25 12.18
N LYS A 44 -12.85 -8.59 13.35
CA LYS A 44 -13.88 -7.67 13.86
C LYS A 44 -13.55 -6.18 13.73
N THR A 45 -12.39 -5.78 13.24
CA THR A 45 -11.94 -4.36 13.28
C THR A 45 -12.35 -3.49 12.09
N TYR A 46 -13.24 -3.95 11.20
CA TYR A 46 -13.57 -3.25 9.94
C TYR A 46 -14.86 -2.41 9.96
N GLU A 47 -15.43 -2.10 11.13
CA GLU A 47 -16.87 -1.79 11.21
C GLU A 47 -17.33 -0.39 10.77
N ASN A 48 -16.47 0.59 10.46
CA ASN A 48 -16.97 1.95 10.16
C ASN A 48 -16.65 2.52 8.77
N PHE A 49 -15.65 1.99 8.05
CA PHE A 49 -15.37 2.38 6.67
C PHE A 49 -15.19 1.13 5.82
N SER A 50 -16.01 0.97 4.80
CA SER A 50 -15.93 -0.15 3.87
C SER A 50 -15.02 0.19 2.70
N GLU A 51 -14.47 -0.85 2.05
CA GLU A 51 -13.79 -0.73 0.76
C GLU A 51 -14.65 0.08 -0.24
N GLY A 52 -15.95 -0.20 -0.30
CA GLY A 52 -16.88 0.54 -1.15
C GLY A 52 -16.99 2.05 -0.83
N PHE A 53 -16.77 2.47 0.41
CA PHE A 53 -16.69 3.89 0.76
C PHE A 53 -15.40 4.51 0.20
N SER A 54 -14.26 3.84 0.38
CA SER A 54 -12.99 4.27 -0.21
C SER A 54 -13.08 4.36 -1.73
N ASP A 55 -13.70 3.38 -2.38
CA ASP A 55 -13.86 3.33 -3.84
C ASP A 55 -14.76 4.46 -4.33
N SER A 56 -15.78 4.82 -3.55
CA SER A 56 -16.62 5.99 -3.84
C SER A 56 -15.80 7.29 -3.78
N CYS A 57 -14.92 7.44 -2.80
CA CYS A 57 -14.00 8.58 -2.72
C CYS A 57 -13.06 8.65 -3.92
N MET A 58 -12.44 7.53 -4.31
CA MET A 58 -11.57 7.47 -5.50
C MET A 58 -12.35 7.77 -6.78
N SER A 59 -13.54 7.20 -6.92
CA SER A 59 -14.44 7.47 -8.05
C SER A 59 -14.82 8.95 -8.16
N SER A 60 -15.04 9.63 -7.02
CA SER A 60 -15.34 11.07 -7.00
C SER A 60 -14.17 11.91 -7.51
N VAL A 61 -12.95 11.57 -7.10
CA VAL A 61 -11.72 12.20 -7.62
C VAL A 61 -11.57 11.97 -9.12
N ILE A 62 -11.80 10.74 -9.58
CA ILE A 62 -11.72 10.40 -11.01
C ILE A 62 -12.79 11.16 -11.80
N ASN A 63 -14.05 11.11 -11.37
CA ASN A 63 -15.17 11.74 -12.06
C ASN A 63 -14.99 13.25 -12.20
N SER A 64 -14.45 13.91 -11.18
CA SER A 64 -14.13 15.34 -11.23
C SER A 64 -12.92 15.68 -12.11
N THR A 65 -12.14 14.67 -12.54
CA THR A 65 -10.91 14.81 -13.34
C THR A 65 -10.92 13.98 -14.63
N LEU A 66 -12.10 13.50 -15.07
CA LEU A 66 -12.28 12.68 -16.27
C LEU A 66 -11.78 13.40 -17.52
N SER A 67 -11.99 14.71 -17.59
CA SER A 67 -11.29 15.55 -18.54
C SER A 67 -9.97 15.98 -17.90
N LEU A 68 -8.83 15.57 -18.46
CA LEU A 68 -7.50 16.13 -18.10
C LEU A 68 -7.37 17.63 -18.46
N LYS A 69 -8.48 18.32 -18.76
CA LYS A 69 -8.53 19.75 -19.06
C LYS A 69 -8.42 20.56 -17.76
N PRO A 70 -7.75 21.72 -17.78
CA PRO A 70 -7.43 22.51 -16.57
C PRO A 70 -8.63 23.08 -15.77
N GLN A 71 -9.87 22.84 -16.19
CA GLN A 71 -11.02 23.67 -15.79
C GLN A 71 -11.91 23.08 -14.67
N THR A 72 -11.74 21.82 -14.27
CA THR A 72 -12.46 21.28 -13.10
C THR A 72 -11.58 21.27 -11.86
N ILE A 73 -11.92 22.13 -10.90
CA ILE A 73 -11.30 22.16 -9.57
C ILE A 73 -11.64 20.84 -8.87
N CYS A 74 -10.71 19.88 -8.88
CA CYS A 74 -10.86 18.66 -8.08
C CYS A 74 -10.60 18.97 -6.61
N ARG A 75 -11.51 18.55 -5.73
CA ARG A 75 -11.33 18.58 -4.27
C ARG A 75 -11.92 17.32 -3.66
N LEU A 76 -11.27 16.78 -2.64
CA LEU A 76 -11.86 15.73 -1.81
C LEU A 76 -13.08 16.31 -1.08
N ASN A 77 -14.18 15.55 -1.05
CA ASN A 77 -15.32 15.92 -0.23
C ASN A 77 -14.96 15.77 1.26
N THR A 78 -15.67 16.47 2.14
CA THR A 78 -15.38 16.49 3.59
C THR A 78 -15.38 15.10 4.22
N LYS A 79 -16.23 14.17 3.75
CA LYS A 79 -16.25 12.80 4.27
C LYS A 79 -14.99 12.01 3.88
N CYS A 80 -14.47 12.21 2.67
CA CYS A 80 -13.22 11.61 2.20
C CYS A 80 -12.00 12.25 2.86
N GLU A 81 -12.01 13.57 3.12
CA GLU A 81 -11.00 14.26 3.93
C GLU A 81 -10.96 13.64 5.35
N GLN A 82 -12.12 13.53 6.02
CA GLN A 82 -12.23 12.91 7.34
C GLN A 82 -11.80 11.44 7.37
N PHE A 83 -12.11 10.68 6.32
CA PHE A 83 -11.70 9.27 6.20
C PHE A 83 -10.18 9.12 6.21
N VAL A 84 -9.47 9.98 5.47
CA VAL A 84 -8.01 9.97 5.42
C VAL A 84 -7.39 10.47 6.73
N GLU A 85 -7.98 11.50 7.35
CA GLU A 85 -7.45 12.10 8.59
C GLU A 85 -7.68 11.22 9.82
N ASN A 86 -8.76 10.43 9.86
CA ASN A 86 -9.11 9.62 11.02
C ASN A 86 -8.30 8.31 11.05
N LEU A 87 -7.08 8.35 11.58
CA LEU A 87 -6.19 7.19 11.67
C LEU A 87 -6.63 6.17 12.73
N ASP A 88 -7.41 6.60 13.73
CA ASP A 88 -7.92 5.71 14.79
C ASP A 88 -9.01 4.76 14.27
N LYS A 89 -9.68 5.14 13.17
CA LYS A 89 -10.74 4.36 12.53
C LYS A 89 -10.25 3.70 11.24
N GLY A 90 -9.31 2.78 11.38
CA GLY A 90 -8.90 1.89 10.30
C GLY A 90 -7.50 1.34 10.50
N SER A 91 -7.35 0.03 10.36
CA SER A 91 -6.08 -0.68 10.44
C SER A 91 -5.88 -1.58 9.21
N GLY A 92 -4.64 -2.03 9.00
CA GLY A 92 -4.33 -2.95 7.92
C GLY A 92 -4.70 -2.41 6.52
N TYR A 93 -5.56 -3.15 5.82
CA TYR A 93 -5.97 -2.85 4.43
C TYR A 93 -6.65 -1.48 4.26
N MET A 94 -7.28 -0.94 5.31
CA MET A 94 -7.90 0.39 5.19
C MET A 94 -6.86 1.51 5.13
N LEU A 95 -5.65 1.30 5.70
CA LEU A 95 -4.56 2.28 5.64
C LEU A 95 -4.00 2.40 4.21
N THR A 96 -3.92 1.29 3.46
CA THR A 96 -3.49 1.32 2.05
C THR A 96 -4.47 2.10 1.19
N HIS A 97 -5.78 1.92 1.44
CA HIS A 97 -6.83 2.70 0.77
C HIS A 97 -6.76 4.21 1.06
N LYS A 98 -6.52 4.61 2.32
CA LYS A 98 -6.32 6.03 2.68
C LYS A 98 -5.11 6.62 1.95
N LEU A 99 -4.00 5.89 1.91
CA LEU A 99 -2.79 6.32 1.23
C LEU A 99 -2.98 6.40 -0.29
N LEU A 100 -3.63 5.40 -0.89
CA LEU A 100 -3.92 5.38 -2.33
C LEU A 100 -4.81 6.55 -2.73
N LEU A 101 -5.82 6.89 -1.92
CA LEU A 101 -6.67 8.07 -2.15
C LEU A 101 -5.87 9.37 -2.14
N LEU A 102 -4.94 9.54 -1.18
CA LEU A 102 -4.03 10.69 -1.13
C LEU A 102 -3.12 10.77 -2.36
N GLN A 103 -2.56 9.65 -2.78
CA GLN A 103 -1.69 9.55 -3.95
C GLN A 103 -2.44 9.85 -5.24
N LEU A 104 -3.66 9.32 -5.38
CA LEU A 104 -4.55 9.58 -6.51
C LEU A 104 -4.94 11.06 -6.57
N ALA A 105 -5.33 11.65 -5.43
CA ALA A 105 -5.66 13.08 -5.35
C ALA A 105 -4.46 13.96 -5.76
N ARG A 106 -3.24 13.58 -5.35
CA ARG A 106 -2.01 14.25 -5.78
C ARG A 106 -1.78 14.10 -7.29
N ALA A 107 -1.83 12.88 -7.80
CA ALA A 107 -1.59 12.56 -9.21
C ALA A 107 -2.58 13.29 -10.13
N ARG A 108 -3.82 13.43 -9.68
CA ARG A 108 -4.90 14.19 -10.35
C ARG A 108 -4.89 15.69 -10.05
N LYS A 109 -3.88 16.21 -9.33
CA LYS A 109 -3.69 17.63 -8.99
C LYS A 109 -4.90 18.27 -8.29
N CYS A 110 -5.59 17.50 -7.45
CA CYS A 110 -6.69 18.04 -6.64
C CYS A 110 -6.18 19.10 -5.66
N LYS A 111 -7.02 20.12 -5.39
CA LYS A 111 -6.70 21.23 -4.51
C LYS A 111 -6.55 20.72 -3.07
N MET A 112 -5.30 20.56 -2.66
CA MET A 112 -4.93 20.21 -1.30
C MET A 112 -3.62 20.92 -0.95
N HIS A 113 -3.52 21.45 0.27
CA HIS A 113 -2.31 22.16 0.66
C HIS A 113 -1.13 21.17 0.72
N PRO A 114 0.01 21.41 0.03
CA PRO A 114 1.10 20.43 -0.07
C PRO A 114 1.64 19.97 1.29
N LYS A 115 1.74 20.87 2.27
CA LYS A 115 2.17 20.49 3.64
C LYS A 115 1.18 19.53 4.30
N ILE A 116 -0.13 19.71 4.07
CA ILE A 116 -1.16 18.83 4.62
C ILE A 116 -1.06 17.45 3.97
N LEU A 117 -0.86 17.39 2.65
CA LEU A 117 -0.67 16.14 1.92
C LEU A 117 0.54 15.36 2.42
N VAL A 118 1.71 15.99 2.49
CA VAL A 118 2.95 15.34 2.96
C VAL A 118 2.79 14.89 4.41
N THR A 119 2.16 15.69 5.26
CA THR A 119 1.88 15.33 6.66
C THR A 119 0.92 14.15 6.76
N ALA A 120 -0.16 14.13 5.98
CA ALA A 120 -1.14 13.05 5.97
C ALA A 120 -0.51 11.74 5.49
N ILE A 121 0.24 11.78 4.38
CA ILE A 121 1.01 10.63 3.88
C ILE A 121 1.97 10.11 4.94
N LYS A 122 2.77 11.01 5.55
CA LYS A 122 3.73 10.61 6.59
C LYS A 122 3.03 9.97 7.78
N LYS A 123 1.93 10.54 8.26
CA LYS A 123 1.15 9.97 9.36
C LYS A 123 0.60 8.59 9.04
N VAL A 124 0.02 8.40 7.85
CA VAL A 124 -0.49 7.08 7.41
C VAL A 124 0.66 6.09 7.33
N CYS A 125 1.78 6.44 6.72
CA CYS A 125 2.95 5.57 6.64
C CYS A 125 3.59 5.28 8.01
N THR A 126 3.59 6.22 8.95
CA THR A 126 4.00 5.96 10.33
C THR A 126 3.11 4.88 10.96
N THR A 127 1.79 4.99 10.82
CA THR A 127 0.86 3.99 11.35
C THR A 127 1.09 2.62 10.71
N ILE A 128 1.23 2.57 9.38
CA ILE A 128 1.54 1.33 8.65
C ILE A 128 2.88 0.74 9.14
N TYR A 129 3.90 1.57 9.30
CA TYR A 129 5.21 1.12 9.76
C TYR A 129 5.13 0.51 11.15
N THR A 130 4.49 1.22 12.09
CA THR A 130 4.23 0.74 13.45
C THR A 130 3.48 -0.59 13.46
N GLU A 131 2.40 -0.73 12.67
CA GLU A 131 1.68 -2.01 12.56
C GLU A 131 2.60 -3.11 12.04
N THR A 132 3.37 -2.83 11.00
CA THR A 132 4.25 -3.83 10.35
C THR A 132 5.36 -4.30 11.28
N ILE A 133 6.09 -3.39 11.92
CA ILE A 133 7.19 -3.76 12.83
C ILE A 133 6.69 -4.43 14.11
N SER A 134 5.49 -4.10 14.57
CA SER A 134 4.89 -4.75 15.74
C SER A 134 4.50 -6.18 15.43
N VAL A 135 3.93 -6.39 14.24
CA VAL A 135 3.61 -7.72 13.73
C VAL A 135 4.89 -8.54 13.55
N GLU A 136 5.92 -7.98 12.92
CA GLU A 136 7.25 -8.61 12.82
C GLU A 136 7.84 -8.97 14.19
N TYR A 137 7.70 -8.11 15.20
CA TYR A 137 8.27 -8.33 16.53
C TYR A 137 7.50 -9.36 17.38
N PHE A 138 6.17 -9.28 17.41
CA PHE A 138 5.36 -10.12 18.31
C PHE A 138 4.97 -11.48 17.71
N VAL A 139 4.93 -11.60 16.39
CA VAL A 139 4.54 -12.82 15.67
C VAL A 139 5.73 -13.44 14.94
N GLY A 140 6.72 -12.63 14.54
CA GLY A 140 7.82 -13.09 13.69
C GLY A 140 7.42 -13.11 12.22
N LEU A 141 8.38 -12.82 11.34
CA LEU A 141 8.16 -12.88 9.89
C LEU A 141 7.71 -14.28 9.48
N ASP A 142 8.42 -15.31 9.93
CA ASP A 142 8.14 -16.69 9.52
C ASP A 142 6.71 -17.12 9.84
N GLU A 143 6.18 -16.84 11.03
CA GLU A 143 4.78 -17.19 11.35
C GLU A 143 3.74 -16.38 10.53
N ILE A 144 4.09 -15.17 10.07
CA ILE A 144 3.26 -14.41 9.12
C ILE A 144 3.22 -15.11 7.76
N PHE A 145 4.30 -15.78 7.36
CA PHE A 145 4.44 -16.49 6.09
C PHE A 145 4.00 -17.96 6.13
N ASP A 146 4.17 -18.65 7.27
CA ASP A 146 4.06 -20.11 7.42
C ASP A 146 2.63 -20.56 7.80
N LEU A 147 1.83 -19.68 8.40
CA LEU A 147 0.42 -19.98 8.63
C LEU A 147 -0.36 -19.88 7.31
N PHE A 148 -0.61 -21.07 6.73
CA PHE A 148 -1.57 -21.43 5.67
C PHE A 148 -3.00 -20.83 5.78
N LEU A 149 -3.22 -19.93 6.74
CA LEU A 149 -4.49 -19.32 7.04
C LEU A 149 -4.74 -18.00 6.33
N GLU A 150 -3.79 -17.11 6.04
CA GLU A 150 -4.16 -15.88 5.31
C GLU A 150 -3.04 -15.28 4.45
N GLN A 151 -2.94 -15.67 3.18
CA GLN A 151 -2.16 -14.95 2.17
C GLN A 151 -2.47 -13.42 2.15
N SER A 152 -3.65 -13.02 2.64
CA SER A 152 -4.04 -11.63 2.99
C SER A 152 -2.98 -10.85 3.78
N ARG A 153 -2.19 -11.50 4.65
CA ARG A 153 -1.18 -10.84 5.50
C ARG A 153 0.07 -10.44 4.72
N ILE A 154 0.53 -11.33 3.86
CA ILE A 154 1.64 -11.11 2.94
C ILE A 154 1.29 -10.01 1.94
N PHE A 155 0.08 -10.05 1.36
CA PHE A 155 -0.35 -9.03 0.42
C PHE A 155 -0.36 -7.65 1.05
N LYS A 156 -0.76 -7.54 2.33
CA LYS A 156 -0.66 -6.28 3.07
C LYS A 156 0.78 -5.77 3.13
N LEU A 157 1.76 -6.64 3.40
CA LEU A 157 3.18 -6.24 3.39
C LEU A 157 3.62 -5.72 2.01
N ILE A 158 3.24 -6.40 0.93
CA ILE A 158 3.54 -5.97 -0.46
C ILE A 158 2.90 -4.60 -0.74
N GLU A 159 1.63 -4.40 -0.38
CA GLU A 159 0.92 -3.12 -0.55
C GLU A 159 1.58 -2.00 0.28
N PHE A 160 1.97 -2.27 1.52
CA PHE A 160 2.64 -1.30 2.38
C PHE A 160 4.01 -0.89 1.82
N ALA A 161 4.80 -1.88 1.42
CA ALA A 161 6.10 -1.67 0.83
C ALA A 161 6.00 -0.84 -0.45
N LEU A 162 5.02 -1.15 -1.30
CA LEU A 162 4.77 -0.40 -2.53
C LEU A 162 4.37 1.04 -2.23
N LEU A 163 3.29 1.25 -1.49
CA LEU A 163 2.68 2.58 -1.39
C LEU A 163 3.55 3.54 -0.58
N CYS A 164 4.11 3.12 0.57
CA CYS A 164 4.99 3.97 1.36
C CYS A 164 6.41 4.04 0.79
N GLY A 165 6.92 2.96 0.20
CA GLY A 165 8.22 3.01 -0.49
C GLY A 165 8.18 3.92 -1.73
N TYR A 166 7.07 3.96 -2.47
CA TYR A 166 6.84 4.92 -3.56
C TYR A 166 6.70 6.39 -3.07
N GLU A 167 6.51 6.60 -1.77
CA GLU A 167 6.66 7.93 -1.15
C GLU A 167 8.12 8.31 -0.86
N GLY A 168 9.04 7.37 -1.08
CA GLY A 168 10.47 7.53 -0.82
C GLY A 168 10.86 7.16 0.61
N PHE A 169 10.02 6.43 1.35
CA PHE A 169 10.41 5.93 2.67
C PHE A 169 11.15 4.61 2.56
N ALA A 170 12.48 4.64 2.68
CA ALA A 170 13.33 3.47 2.50
C ALA A 170 13.21 2.46 3.65
N ASP A 171 12.67 2.86 4.81
CA ASP A 171 12.35 1.96 5.93
C ASP A 171 11.42 0.79 5.53
N PHE A 172 10.69 0.94 4.43
CA PHE A 172 9.81 -0.08 3.86
C PHE A 172 10.49 -1.02 2.86
N LEU A 173 11.74 -0.76 2.50
CA LEU A 173 12.51 -1.50 1.49
C LEU A 173 13.61 -2.36 2.14
N LYS A 174 13.25 -3.10 3.20
CA LYS A 174 14.18 -3.98 3.92
C LYS A 174 14.45 -5.25 3.11
N ILE A 175 15.73 -5.64 2.99
CA ILE A 175 16.13 -6.86 2.29
C ILE A 175 15.45 -8.11 2.86
N LYS A 176 15.32 -8.20 4.20
CA LYS A 176 14.60 -9.30 4.85
C LYS A 176 13.15 -9.44 4.37
N TRP A 177 12.48 -8.33 4.05
CA TRP A 177 11.12 -8.37 3.50
C TRP A 177 11.13 -8.76 2.03
N LEU A 178 12.11 -8.30 1.25
CA LEU A 178 12.30 -8.69 -0.15
C LEU A 178 12.50 -10.21 -0.29
N GLU A 179 13.38 -10.80 0.51
CA GLU A 179 13.64 -12.24 0.53
C GLU A 179 12.36 -13.03 0.75
N LYS A 180 11.52 -12.57 1.69
CA LYS A 180 10.24 -13.20 1.96
C LYS A 180 9.26 -13.06 0.79
N ILE A 181 9.17 -11.89 0.17
CA ILE A 181 8.34 -11.68 -1.02
C ILE A 181 8.78 -12.63 -2.16
N PHE A 182 10.08 -12.84 -2.34
CA PHE A 182 10.60 -13.82 -3.32
C PHE A 182 10.16 -15.26 -3.01
N GLN A 183 10.15 -15.67 -1.75
CA GLN A 183 9.77 -17.05 -1.36
C GLN A 183 8.33 -17.42 -1.73
N ILE A 184 7.45 -16.43 -1.92
CA ILE A 184 6.03 -16.65 -2.25
C ILE A 184 5.79 -16.61 -3.76
N GLN A 185 6.74 -16.08 -4.54
CA GLN A 185 6.61 -16.01 -5.98
C GLN A 185 6.49 -17.43 -6.53
N HIS A 186 5.43 -17.67 -7.31
CA HIS A 186 5.24 -18.93 -8.00
C HIS A 186 6.33 -19.11 -9.06
N SER A 187 6.59 -20.36 -9.47
CA SER A 187 7.63 -20.66 -10.48
C SER A 187 7.40 -20.00 -11.84
N SER A 188 6.15 -19.65 -12.16
CA SER A 188 5.80 -18.86 -13.36
C SER A 188 6.05 -17.34 -13.19
N GLY A 189 6.54 -16.90 -12.03
CA GLY A 189 6.81 -15.51 -11.70
C GLY A 189 5.62 -14.73 -11.12
N CYS A 190 4.43 -15.33 -11.09
CA CYS A 190 3.22 -14.72 -10.56
C CYS A 190 3.05 -14.93 -9.05
N PHE A 191 2.05 -14.28 -8.45
CA PHE A 191 1.77 -14.38 -7.02
C PHE A 191 0.41 -15.07 -6.78
N PRO A 192 0.39 -16.24 -6.11
CA PRO A 192 -0.84 -16.99 -5.83
C PRO A 192 -1.76 -16.24 -4.86
N VAL A 193 -3.03 -16.65 -4.74
CA VAL A 193 -3.95 -16.25 -3.65
C VAL A 193 -4.76 -17.47 -3.18
N THR A 194 -4.60 -17.92 -1.93
CA THR A 194 -5.50 -18.94 -1.36
C THR A 194 -6.83 -18.31 -0.93
N VAL A 195 -7.88 -18.50 -1.71
CA VAL A 195 -9.23 -17.99 -1.40
C VAL A 195 -9.95 -18.94 -0.46
N LYS A 196 -9.67 -18.90 0.86
CA LYS A 196 -10.37 -19.81 1.78
C LYS A 196 -11.81 -19.41 2.12
N LYS A 197 -12.21 -18.12 2.25
CA LYS A 197 -13.62 -17.78 2.62
C LYS A 197 -14.24 -16.48 2.10
N ARG A 198 -13.55 -15.60 1.37
CA ARG A 198 -14.18 -14.41 0.76
C ARG A 198 -13.57 -14.10 -0.59
N ARG A 199 -14.36 -14.22 -1.66
CA ARG A 199 -14.05 -13.57 -2.93
C ARG A 199 -14.01 -12.06 -2.67
N LYS A 200 -12.81 -11.46 -2.63
CA LYS A 200 -12.70 -10.03 -2.98
C LYS A 200 -13.28 -9.92 -4.38
N ARG A 201 -14.29 -9.06 -4.57
CA ARG A 201 -15.19 -9.08 -5.74
C ARG A 201 -14.51 -8.71 -7.07
N GLU A 202 -13.21 -8.42 -7.09
CA GLU A 202 -12.53 -7.80 -8.24
C GLU A 202 -11.18 -8.42 -8.65
N THR A 203 -10.74 -9.51 -8.01
CA THR A 203 -9.48 -10.18 -8.37
C THR A 203 -9.72 -11.27 -9.41
N ASN A 204 -9.05 -11.20 -10.56
CA ASN A 204 -9.11 -12.25 -11.57
C ASN A 204 -8.07 -13.33 -11.23
N LEU A 205 -8.57 -14.55 -11.03
CA LEU A 205 -7.72 -15.72 -10.82
C LEU A 205 -7.34 -16.34 -12.17
N TRP A 206 -6.06 -16.65 -12.32
CA TRP A 206 -5.53 -17.41 -13.44
C TRP A 206 -5.57 -18.91 -13.16
N LYS A 207 -5.39 -19.70 -14.23
CA LYS A 207 -5.50 -21.17 -14.20
C LYS A 207 -4.46 -21.84 -13.30
N ASP A 208 -3.34 -21.18 -13.06
CA ASP A 208 -2.24 -21.61 -12.20
C ASP A 208 -2.41 -21.19 -10.73
N GLY A 209 -3.57 -20.65 -10.34
CA GLY A 209 -3.85 -20.22 -8.97
C GLY A 209 -3.31 -18.83 -8.61
N CYS A 210 -2.73 -18.14 -9.59
CA CYS A 210 -2.29 -16.75 -9.47
C CYS A 210 -3.43 -15.75 -9.59
N ALA A 211 -3.19 -14.56 -9.06
CA ALA A 211 -4.13 -13.45 -9.12
C ALA A 211 -3.48 -12.24 -9.80
N ASP A 212 -4.26 -11.55 -10.61
CA ASP A 212 -3.84 -10.33 -11.32
C ASP A 212 -3.40 -9.21 -10.37
N HIS A 213 -4.19 -8.90 -9.34
CA HIS A 213 -3.93 -7.85 -8.36
C HIS A 213 -2.59 -8.06 -7.65
N THR A 214 -2.39 -9.26 -7.10
CA THR A 214 -1.19 -9.58 -6.30
C THR A 214 0.04 -9.71 -7.17
N THR A 215 -0.11 -10.22 -8.39
CA THR A 215 0.99 -10.26 -9.36
C THR A 215 1.41 -8.85 -9.78
N GLY A 216 0.45 -7.96 -10.04
CA GLY A 216 0.73 -6.56 -10.36
C GLY A 216 1.45 -5.84 -9.21
N LEU A 217 1.00 -6.06 -7.96
CA LEU A 217 1.65 -5.52 -6.78
C LEU A 217 3.07 -6.06 -6.60
N GLY A 218 3.28 -7.37 -6.78
CA GLY A 218 4.61 -7.99 -6.70
C GLY A 218 5.58 -7.39 -7.72
N ALA A 219 5.14 -7.27 -8.98
CA ALA A 219 5.94 -6.63 -10.04
C ALA A 219 6.27 -5.16 -9.73
N ALA A 220 5.30 -4.41 -9.19
CA ALA A 220 5.51 -3.02 -8.80
C ALA A 220 6.50 -2.88 -7.63
N VAL A 221 6.41 -3.76 -6.63
CA VAL A 221 7.36 -3.80 -5.50
C VAL A 221 8.76 -4.15 -5.98
N PHE A 222 8.93 -5.17 -6.82
CA PHE A 222 10.25 -5.50 -7.38
C PHE A 222 10.84 -4.34 -8.20
N SER A 223 10.02 -3.65 -8.98
CA SER A 223 10.44 -2.45 -9.72
C SER A 223 10.91 -1.34 -8.78
N LEU A 224 10.24 -1.18 -7.64
CA LEU A 224 10.61 -0.21 -6.61
C LEU A 224 11.92 -0.58 -5.91
N TYR A 225 12.11 -1.85 -5.54
CA TYR A 225 13.38 -2.34 -4.99
C TYR A 225 14.54 -2.16 -5.98
N LEU A 226 14.34 -2.50 -7.26
CA LEU A 226 15.32 -2.27 -8.31
C LEU A 226 15.67 -0.78 -8.43
N ASN A 227 14.66 0.10 -8.43
CA ASN A 227 14.88 1.54 -8.45
C ASN A 227 15.68 2.03 -7.23
N TYR A 228 15.38 1.50 -6.05
CA TYR A 228 16.11 1.79 -4.81
C TYR A 228 17.57 1.36 -4.89
N VAL A 229 17.84 0.13 -5.34
CA VAL A 229 19.21 -0.39 -5.49
C VAL A 229 19.98 0.43 -6.50
N LEU A 230 19.43 0.70 -7.68
CA LEU A 230 20.12 1.48 -8.73
C LEU A 230 20.47 2.90 -8.27
N LYS A 231 19.62 3.53 -7.47
CA LYS A 231 19.86 4.89 -6.95
C LYS A 231 20.80 4.95 -5.74
N ASN A 232 21.02 3.83 -5.07
CA ASN A 232 21.86 3.75 -3.87
C ASN A 232 23.02 2.76 -4.04
N ALA A 233 23.35 2.34 -5.27
CA ALA A 233 24.35 1.30 -5.54
C ALA A 233 25.73 1.64 -4.97
N GLU A 234 26.12 2.92 -5.02
CA GLU A 234 27.37 3.42 -4.41
C GLU A 234 27.36 3.35 -2.87
N THR A 235 26.21 3.53 -2.25
CA THR A 235 26.05 3.45 -0.78
C THR A 235 25.92 2.00 -0.31
N ILE A 236 25.26 1.13 -1.10
CA ILE A 236 25.02 -0.28 -0.76
C ILE A 236 26.33 -1.08 -0.83
N THR A 237 27.18 -0.82 -1.81
CA THR A 237 28.51 -1.46 -1.95
C THR A 237 29.46 -1.15 -0.79
N LEU A 238 29.30 0.02 -0.14
CA LEU A 238 30.04 0.38 1.07
C LEU A 238 29.47 -0.26 2.36
N SER A 239 28.22 -0.76 2.32
CA SER A 239 27.57 -1.40 3.48
C SER A 239 27.69 -2.93 3.50
N SER A 240 28.06 -3.56 2.38
CA SER A 240 28.28 -5.00 2.26
C SER A 240 29.59 -5.50 2.89
N GLU A 241 30.38 -4.63 3.52
CA GLU A 241 31.52 -5.03 4.37
C GLU A 241 31.10 -5.48 5.78
N TRP A 242 29.80 -5.54 6.08
CA TRP A 242 29.28 -6.10 7.32
C TRP A 242 28.36 -7.30 7.03
N VAL A 243 28.99 -8.44 6.77
CA VAL A 243 28.41 -9.78 6.96
C VAL A 243 28.45 -10.13 8.45
#